data_AF-A0A432WK81-F1
#
_entry.id   AF-A0A432WK81-F1
#
_cell.length_a   1.000
_cell.length_b   1.000
_cell.length_c   1.000
_cell.angle_alpha   90.00
_cell.angle_beta   90.00
_cell.angle_gamma   90.00
#
_symmetry.space_group_name_H-M   'P 1'
#
loop_
_entity.id
_entity.type
_entity.pdbx_description
1 polymer ?
#
loop_
_entity_poly.entity_id
_entity_poly.type
_entity_poly.pdbx_seq_one_letter_code
_entity_poly.pdbx_strand_id
1 'polypeptide(L)' 'MTKKRQVYTEEFRREAVRRADQPGNTAASVAKELGLHPGQIYNWRRQFTRL' A
#
# COMPACT_ATOMS: atom_id res chain seq x y z
N MET A 1 4.15 -18.98 -14.51
CA MET A 1 5.20 -18.42 -13.63
C MET A 1 4.57 -17.97 -12.32
N THR A 2 4.82 -18.68 -11.22
CA THR A 2 4.28 -18.35 -9.89
C THR A 2 4.85 -17.01 -9.43
N LYS A 3 4.01 -15.97 -9.46
CA LYS A 3 4.38 -14.61 -9.05
C LYS A 3 4.81 -14.67 -7.58
N LYS A 4 6.12 -14.56 -7.30
CA LYS A 4 6.63 -14.50 -5.92
C LYS A 4 5.95 -13.34 -5.23
N ARG A 5 5.11 -13.64 -4.24
CA ARG A 5 4.48 -12.63 -3.39
C ARG A 5 5.59 -12.03 -2.55
N GLN A 6 6.01 -10.80 -2.89
CA GLN A 6 6.90 -10.04 -2.02
C GLN A 6 6.20 -9.85 -0.67
N VAL A 7 6.83 -10.36 0.39
CA VAL A 7 6.30 -10.25 1.75
C VAL A 7 6.78 -8.92 2.31
N TYR A 8 5.95 -7.89 2.15
CA TYR A 8 6.19 -6.60 2.81
C TYR A 8 5.85 -6.72 4.30
N THR A 9 6.67 -6.14 5.17
CA THR A 9 6.41 -6.07 6.61
C THR A 9 5.14 -5.26 6.90
N GLU A 10 4.50 -5.51 8.04
CA GLU A 10 3.31 -4.75 8.43
C GLU A 10 3.59 -3.26 8.53
N GLU A 11 4.74 -2.88 9.10
CA GLU A 11 5.18 -1.49 9.23
C GLU A 11 5.26 -0.79 7.88
N PHE A 12 5.85 -1.44 6.88
CA PHE A 12 5.94 -0.91 5.53
C PHE A 12 4.56 -0.68 4.91
N ARG A 13 3.64 -1.64 5.08
CA ARG A 13 2.26 -1.52 4.58
C ARG A 13 1.51 -0.39 5.27
N ARG A 14 1.70 -0.23 6.58
CA ARG A 14 1.06 0.82 7.38
C ARG A 14 1.56 2.19 6.99
N GLU A 15 2.86 2.37 6.78
CA GLU A 15 3.43 3.63 6.28
C GLU A 15 2.93 3.95 4.87
N ALA A 16 2.92 2.97 3.96
CA ALA A 16 2.41 3.18 2.60
C ALA A 16 0.93 3.62 2.61
N VAL A 17 0.10 3.02 3.46
CA VAL A 17 -1.30 3.41 3.63
C VAL A 17 -1.42 4.79 4.29
N ARG A 18 -0.62 5.07 5.33
CA ARG A 18 -0.61 6.38 6.00
C ARG A 18 -0.26 7.51 5.04
N ARG A 19 0.77 7.33 4.21
CA ARG A 19 1.13 8.30 3.15
C ARG A 19 0.04 8.47 2.11
N ALA A 20 -0.64 7.38 1.74
CA ALA A 20 -1.74 7.42 0.78
C ALA A 20 -3.03 8.04 1.34
N ASP A 21 -3.15 8.17 2.66
CA ASP A 21 -4.27 8.81 3.35
C ASP A 21 -4.04 10.32 3.57
N GLN A 22 -2.79 10.79 3.43
CA GLN A 22 -2.48 12.21 3.55
C GLN A 22 -3.14 13.04 2.44
N PRO A 23 -3.65 14.23 2.75
CA PRO A 23 -4.23 15.12 1.76
C PRO A 23 -3.18 15.52 0.71
N GLY A 24 -3.53 15.36 -0.57
CA GLY A 24 -2.63 15.62 -1.71
C GLY A 24 -1.90 14.38 -2.23
N ASN A 25 -1.85 13.30 -1.45
CA ASN A 25 -1.33 12.02 -1.89
C ASN A 25 -2.47 11.06 -2.24
N THR A 26 -2.26 10.26 -3.29
CA THR A 26 -3.18 9.18 -3.65
C THR A 26 -2.48 7.84 -3.51
N ALA A 27 -3.24 6.78 -3.26
CA ALA A 27 -2.71 5.42 -3.27
C ALA A 27 -1.97 5.09 -4.58
N ALA A 28 -2.38 5.68 -5.71
CA ALA A 28 -1.68 5.53 -6.98
C ALA A 28 -0.34 6.26 -7.03
N SER A 29 -0.27 7.50 -6.55
CA SER A 29 0.98 8.26 -6.48
C SER A 29 1.99 7.56 -5.56
N VAL A 30 1.55 7.23 -4.34
CA VAL A 30 2.41 6.58 -3.35
C VAL A 30 2.85 5.20 -3.82
N ALA A 31 1.96 4.45 -4.47
CA ALA A 31 2.36 3.17 -5.06
C ALA A 31 3.41 3.34 -6.16
N LYS A 32 3.25 4.34 -7.03
CA LYS A 32 4.23 4.64 -8.09
C LYS A 32 5.60 4.99 -7.50
N GLU A 33 5.65 5.82 -6.47
CA GLU A 33 6.89 6.20 -5.78
C GLU A 33 7.57 5.02 -5.08
N LEU A 34 6.78 4.12 -4.49
CA LEU A 34 7.28 2.92 -3.81
C LEU A 34 7.55 1.74 -4.75
N GLY A 35 7.31 1.87 -6.06
CA GLY A 35 7.43 0.77 -7.03
C GLY A 35 6.39 -0.35 -6.81
N LEU A 36 5.27 -0.03 -6.19
CA LEU A 36 4.17 -0.93 -5.87
C LEU A 36 3.04 -0.83 -6.89
N HIS A 37 2.19 -1.85 -6.90
CA HIS A 37 0.92 -1.74 -7.61
C HIS A 37 -0.11 -1.01 -6.73
N PRO A 38 -0.87 -0.02 -7.24
CA PRO A 38 -1.87 0.72 -6.48
C PRO A 38 -2.88 -0.20 -5.77
N GLY A 39 -3.25 -1.30 -6.42
CA GLY A 39 -4.12 -2.32 -5.84
C GLY A 39 -3.60 -2.90 -4.51
N GLN A 40 -2.28 -2.96 -4.27
CA GLN A 40 -1.72 -3.42 -3.00
C GLN A 40 -2.05 -2.46 -1.87
N ILE A 41 -1.90 -1.14 -2.09
CA ILE A 41 -2.22 -0.12 -1.09
C ILE A 41 -3.72 -0.14 -0.77
N TYR A 42 -4.61 -0.28 -1.77
CA TYR A 42 -6.05 -0.41 -1.52
C TYR A 42 -6.39 -1.66 -0.68
N ASN A 43 -5.74 -2.80 -0.96
CA ASN A 43 -5.93 -4.02 -0.18
C ASN A 43 -5.42 -3.88 1.26
N TRP A 44 -4.30 -3.19 1.47
CA TRP A 44 -3.79 -2.91 2.82
C TRP A 44 -4.67 -1.93 3.57
N ARG A 45 -5.17 -0.88 2.89
CA ARG A 45 -6.11 0.08 3.48
C ARG A 45 -7.36 -0.65 4.01
N ARG A 46 -7.96 -1.55 3.21
CA ARG A 46 -9.10 -2.36 3.67
C ARG A 46 -8.76 -3.25 4.88
N GLN A 47 -7.54 -3.79 4.96
CA GLN A 47 -7.12 -4.60 6.10
C GLN A 47 -7.00 -3.76 7.38
N PHE A 48 -6.51 -2.52 7.29
CA PHE A 48 -6.36 -1.63 8.44
C PHE A 48 -7.65 -0.89 8.83
N THR A 49 -8.57 -0.60 7.89
CA THR A 49 -9.85 0.07 8.18
C THR A 49 -10.88 -0.87 8.83
N ARG A 50 -10.66 -2.19 8.84
CA ARG A 50 -11.57 -3.17 9.44
C ARG A 50 -11.26 -3.47 10.92
N LEU A 51 -10.41 -2.67 11.57
CA LEU A 51 -10.19 -2.66 13.01
C LEU A 51 -11.08 -1.60 13.67
#